data_AF-A0A645IJL5-F1
#
_entry.id   AF-A0A645IJL5-F1
#
_cell.length_a   1.000
_cell.length_b   1.000
_cell.length_c   1.000
_cell.angle_alpha   90.00
_cell.angle_beta   90.00
_cell.angle_gamma   90.00
#
_symmetry.space_group_name_H-M   'P 1'
#
loop_
_entity.id
_entity.type
_entity.pdbx_description
1 polymer ?
#
loop_
_entity_poly.entity_id
_entity_poly.type
_entity_poly.pdbx_seq_one_letter_code
_entity_poly.pdbx_strand_id
1 'polypeptide(L)'
;MMNAGRLNPAAMVTHIGGLDCVVETTANLPKIPGGKKLIYTQIDLPLTALSDFAEKGKTEPMFAKLDELVKANNGLWNAEAEHYLLQNR
;
A
#
# COMPACT_ATOMS: atom_id res chain seq x y z
N MET A 1 11.29 -15.98 -12.71
CA MET A 1 9.84 -16.09 -12.43
C MET A 1 9.11 -14.78 -12.74
N MET A 2 9.44 -13.65 -12.10
CA MET A 2 8.87 -12.32 -12.42
C MET A 2 9.21 -11.85 -13.85
N ASN A 3 10.49 -11.84 -14.24
CA ASN A 3 10.91 -11.47 -15.61
C ASN A 3 10.36 -12.38 -16.72
N ALA A 4 9.89 -13.58 -16.36
CA ALA A 4 9.27 -14.50 -17.30
C ALA A 4 7.74 -14.31 -17.38
N GLY A 5 7.17 -13.29 -16.73
CA GLY A 5 5.73 -13.01 -16.70
C GLY A 5 4.89 -14.00 -15.87
N ARG A 6 5.54 -14.92 -15.12
CA ARG A 6 4.86 -15.99 -14.39
C ARG A 6 4.36 -15.58 -13.00
N LEU A 7 4.74 -14.38 -12.53
CA LEU A 7 4.35 -13.85 -11.23
C LEU A 7 4.27 -12.34 -11.30
N ASN A 8 3.11 -11.78 -10.93
CA ASN A 8 2.94 -10.34 -10.78
C ASN A 8 3.44 -9.92 -9.37
N PRO A 9 4.52 -9.14 -9.25
CA PRO A 9 5.04 -8.70 -7.95
C PRO A 9 4.07 -7.81 -7.18
N ALA A 10 3.09 -7.17 -7.84
CA ALA A 10 2.05 -6.41 -7.19
C ALA A 10 1.21 -7.27 -6.21
N ALA A 11 1.05 -8.57 -6.52
CA ALA A 11 0.35 -9.52 -5.65
C ALA A 11 1.02 -9.72 -4.29
N MET A 12 2.29 -9.31 -4.15
CA MET A 12 3.00 -9.38 -2.88
C MET A 12 2.80 -8.13 -2.02
N VAL A 13 2.41 -6.99 -2.60
CA VAL A 13 2.22 -5.73 -1.85
C VAL A 13 0.95 -5.84 -1.03
N THR A 14 1.12 -5.75 0.29
CA THR A 14 0.00 -5.84 1.25
C THR A 14 -0.18 -4.58 2.07
N HIS A 15 0.88 -3.78 2.18
CA HIS A 15 0.89 -2.53 2.93
C HIS A 15 1.65 -1.47 2.14
N ILE A 16 1.23 -0.21 2.29
CA ILE A 16 1.96 0.97 1.88
C ILE A 16 2.27 1.84 3.10
N GLY A 17 3.34 2.63 3.06
CA GLY A 17 3.70 3.54 4.15
C GLY A 17 4.70 4.60 3.70
N GLY A 18 4.93 5.58 4.57
CA GLY A 18 5.90 6.66 4.43
C GLY A 18 7.23 6.34 5.09
N LEU A 19 8.20 7.25 4.99
CA LEU A 19 9.52 7.07 5.60
C LEU A 19 9.45 7.00 7.13
N ASP A 20 8.50 7.73 7.71
CA ASP A 20 8.23 7.83 9.14
C ASP A 20 7.94 6.48 9.81
N CYS A 21 7.27 5.56 9.10
CA CYS A 21 6.91 4.25 9.65
C CYS A 21 8.02 3.19 9.57
N VAL A 22 9.17 3.47 8.92
CA VAL A 22 10.19 2.45 8.61
C VAL A 22 10.83 1.84 9.85
N VAL A 23 11.20 2.67 10.84
CA VAL A 23 11.90 2.21 12.05
C VAL A 23 11.03 1.22 12.82
N GLU A 24 9.78 1.59 13.09
CA GLU A 24 8.83 0.75 13.81
C GLU A 24 8.48 -0.52 13.02
N THR A 25 8.20 -0.37 11.71
CA THR A 25 7.87 -1.49 10.82
C THR A 25 9.00 -2.52 10.79
N THR A 26 10.25 -2.06 10.70
CA THR A 26 11.42 -2.94 10.65
C THR A 26 11.66 -3.63 11.99
N ALA A 27 11.60 -2.88 13.09
CA ALA A 27 11.81 -3.41 14.44
C ALA A 27 10.76 -4.47 14.83
N ASN A 28 9.53 -4.34 14.32
CA ASN A 28 8.42 -5.23 14.64
C ASN A 28 8.02 -6.18 13.51
N LEU A 29 8.79 -6.28 12.43
CA LEU A 29 8.41 -6.99 11.21
C LEU A 29 7.85 -8.41 11.43
N PRO A 30 8.41 -9.26 12.32
CA PRO A 30 7.87 -10.60 12.56
C PRO A 30 6.43 -10.63 13.13
N LYS A 31 5.98 -9.53 13.73
CA LYS A 31 4.64 -9.37 14.33
C LYS A 31 3.64 -8.73 13.36
N ILE A 32 4.11 -8.17 12.24
CA ILE A 32 3.27 -7.47 11.25
C ILE A 32 2.95 -8.44 10.10
N PRO A 33 1.71 -8.95 10.01
CA PRO A 33 1.33 -9.92 8.98
C PRO A 33 1.39 -9.32 7.55
N GLY A 34 1.18 -10.17 6.56
CA GLY A 34 1.20 -9.79 5.14
C GLY A 34 2.56 -9.96 4.46
N GLY A 35 2.59 -9.74 3.15
CA GLY A 35 3.77 -9.91 2.31
C GLY A 35 4.70 -8.69 2.36
N LYS A 36 4.82 -8.02 1.22
CA LYS A 36 5.66 -6.85 0.99
C LYS A 36 5.02 -5.58 1.55
N LYS A 37 5.83 -4.79 2.25
CA LYS A 37 5.52 -3.45 2.78
C LYS A 37 6.24 -2.44 1.87
N LEU A 38 5.48 -1.70 1.07
CA LEU A 38 6.02 -0.73 0.12
C LEU A 38 6.15 0.63 0.79
N ILE A 39 7.36 1.19 0.80
CA ILE A 39 7.64 2.46 1.48
C ILE A 39 7.93 3.55 0.45
N TYR A 40 7.23 4.67 0.58
CA TYR A 40 7.47 5.91 -0.14
C TYR A 40 8.31 6.83 0.73
N THR A 41 9.54 7.12 0.31
CA THR A 41 10.51 7.87 1.12
C THR A 41 10.21 9.37 1.21
N GLN A 42 9.28 9.86 0.37
CA GLN A 42 8.97 11.27 0.18
C GLN A 42 7.64 11.72 0.80
N ILE A 43 6.96 10.84 1.54
CA ILE A 43 5.66 11.12 2.16
C ILE A 43 5.66 10.67 3.62
N ASP A 44 4.81 11.31 4.42
CA ASP A 44 4.47 10.87 5.77
C ASP A 44 3.17 10.08 5.69
N LEU A 45 3.23 8.78 5.98
CA LEU A 45 2.08 7.89 5.88
C LEU A 45 2.26 6.72 6.85
N PRO A 46 1.33 6.51 7.81
CA PRO A 46 1.37 5.32 8.65
C PRO A 46 1.38 4.06 7.79
N LEU A 47 2.06 3.01 8.26
CA LEU A 47 2.01 1.71 7.59
C LEU A 47 0.56 1.23 7.55
N THR A 48 -0.03 1.21 6.35
CA THR A 48 -1.45 0.97 6.15
C THR A 48 -1.64 -0.25 5.25
N ALA A 49 -2.43 -1.22 5.69
CA ALA A 49 -2.78 -2.37 4.88
C ALA A 49 -3.75 -1.96 3.77
N LEU A 50 -3.61 -2.54 2.58
CA LEU A 50 -4.56 -2.29 1.48
C LEU A 50 -6.00 -2.68 1.86
N SER A 51 -6.15 -3.70 2.73
CA SER A 51 -7.44 -4.16 3.26
C SER A 51 -8.15 -3.11 4.13
N ASP A 52 -7.40 -2.16 4.69
CA ASP A 52 -7.92 -1.20 5.66
C ASP A 52 -8.37 0.10 4.98
N PHE A 53 -8.14 0.24 3.67
CA PHE A 53 -8.48 1.45 2.91
C PHE A 53 -9.99 1.73 2.94
N ALA A 54 -10.84 0.72 2.83
CA ALA A 54 -12.29 0.90 2.91
C ALA A 54 -12.74 1.47 4.27
N GLU A 55 -12.11 1.02 5.37
CA GLU A 55 -12.43 1.50 6.71
C GLU A 55 -11.93 2.94 6.91
N LYS A 56 -10.66 3.20 6.59
CA LYS A 56 -10.07 4.54 6.64
C LYS A 56 -10.79 5.53 5.72
N GLY A 57 -11.27 5.06 4.57
CA GLY A 57 -12.02 5.85 3.60
C GLY A 57 -13.31 6.45 4.13
N LYS A 58 -13.87 5.93 5.23
CA LYS A 58 -15.04 6.52 5.88
C LYS A 58 -14.76 7.91 6.45
N THR A 59 -13.51 8.17 6.85
CA THR A 59 -13.09 9.43 7.48
C THR A 59 -12.05 10.18 6.66
N GLU A 60 -11.31 9.49 5.79
CA GLU A 60 -10.17 10.02 5.04
C GLU A 60 -10.42 9.82 3.52
N PRO A 61 -10.86 10.86 2.78
CA PRO A 61 -11.25 10.74 1.37
C PRO A 61 -10.17 10.15 0.44
N MET A 62 -8.89 10.38 0.74
CA MET A 62 -7.76 9.78 0.01
C MET A 62 -7.86 8.25 0.02
N PHE A 63 -8.11 7.65 1.19
CA PHE A 63 -8.21 6.19 1.32
C PHE A 63 -9.46 5.63 0.65
N ALA A 64 -10.56 6.37 0.60
CA ALA A 64 -11.75 5.96 -0.15
C ALA A 64 -11.45 5.83 -1.64
N LYS A 65 -10.70 6.78 -2.22
CA LYS A 65 -10.32 6.71 -3.63
C LYS A 65 -9.27 5.62 -3.88
N LEU A 66 -8.32 5.43 -2.96
CA LEU A 66 -7.36 4.34 -3.07
C LEU A 66 -8.02 2.96 -3.01
N ASP A 67 -9.03 2.77 -2.16
CA ASP A 67 -9.83 1.53 -2.09
C ASP A 67 -10.51 1.23 -3.44
N GLU A 68 -11.12 2.23 -4.07
CA GLU A 68 -11.73 2.11 -5.40
C GLU A 68 -10.71 1.65 -6.46
N LEU A 69 -9.56 2.33 -6.54
CA LEU A 69 -8.50 2.03 -7.51
C LEU A 69 -7.89 0.64 -7.30
N VAL A 70 -7.71 0.22 -6.05
CA VAL A 70 -7.18 -1.10 -5.69
C VAL A 70 -8.21 -2.20 -6.00
N LYS A 71 -9.49 -1.99 -5.68
CA LYS A 71 -10.57 -2.96 -6.00
C LYS A 71 -10.78 -3.13 -7.50
N ALA A 72 -10.69 -2.05 -8.28
CA ALA A 72 -10.73 -2.11 -9.74
C ALA A 72 -9.59 -2.96 -10.34
N ASN A 73 -8.50 -3.15 -9.59
CA ASN A 73 -7.33 -3.93 -9.97
C ASN A 73 -7.19 -5.21 -9.13
N ASN A 74 -8.29 -5.91 -8.87
CA ASN A 74 -8.33 -7.20 -8.16
C ASN A 74 -7.74 -7.16 -6.74
N GLY A 75 -7.83 -6.02 -6.06
CA GLY A 75 -7.27 -5.84 -4.72
C GLY A 75 -5.75 -5.61 -4.70
N LEU A 76 -5.13 -5.35 -5.86
CA LEU A 76 -3.69 -5.18 -5.99
C LEU A 76 -3.29 -3.71 -6.02
N TRP A 77 -2.16 -3.41 -5.38
CA TRP A 77 -1.49 -2.13 -5.56
C TRP A 77 -1.07 -1.95 -7.02
N ASN A 78 -1.36 -0.79 -7.60
CA ASN A 78 -1.21 -0.53 -9.02
C ASN A 78 -0.77 0.91 -9.30
N ALA A 79 -0.40 1.19 -10.55
CA ALA A 79 0.17 2.48 -10.97
C ALA A 79 -0.81 3.66 -10.79
N GLU A 80 -2.12 3.45 -10.98
CA GLU A 80 -3.12 4.52 -10.81
C GLU A 80 -3.26 4.90 -9.34
N ALA A 81 -3.30 3.90 -8.45
CA ALA A 81 -3.33 4.12 -7.00
C ALA A 81 -2.07 4.84 -6.51
N GLU A 82 -0.89 4.43 -7.00
CA GLU A 82 0.37 5.10 -6.68
C GLU A 82 0.40 6.55 -7.18
N HIS A 83 0.00 6.79 -8.43
CA HIS A 83 -0.05 8.14 -8.98
C HIS A 83 -0.98 9.04 -8.18
N TYR A 84 -2.17 8.53 -7.83
CA TYR A 84 -3.14 9.25 -7.01
C TYR A 84 -2.58 9.57 -5.62
N LEU A 85 -1.98 8.59 -4.93
CA LEU A 85 -1.35 8.79 -3.62
C LEU A 85 -0.31 9.92 -3.68
N LEU A 86 0.57 9.90 -4.68
CA LEU A 86 1.66 10.87 -4.79
C LEU A 86 1.19 12.29 -5.18
N GLN A 87 -0.05 12.44 -5.64
CA GLN A 87 -0.66 13.75 -5.94
C GLN A 87 -1.52 14.30 -4.79
N ASN A 88 -1.94 13.45 -3.86
CA ASN A 88 -2.91 13.79 -2.80
C ASN A 88 -2.38 13.49 -1.39
N ARG A 89 -1.04 13.52 -1.26
CA ARG A 89 -0.27 13.34 -0.03
C ARG A 89 -0.23 14.61 0.82
#